data_AF-A0A2N2J3T2-F1
#
_entry.id   AF-A0A2N2J3T2-F1
#
_cell.length_a   1.000
_cell.length_b   1.000
_cell.length_c   1.000
_cell.angle_alpha   90.00
_cell.angle_beta   90.00
_cell.angle_gamma   90.00
#
_symmetry.space_group_name_H-M   'P 1'
#
loop_
_entity.id
_entity.type
_entity.pdbx_description
1 polymer ?
#
loop_
_entity_poly.entity_id
_entity_poly.type
_entity_poly.pdbx_seq_one_letter_code
_entity_poly.pdbx_strand_id
1 'polypeptide(L)' 'MYTLHALGFVVIFAFFFVHLYLGTVGNPGSVQAMLTGYMEKPVLRMLHPKWYKEMEHEGTLVIKK' A
#
# COMPACT_ATOMS: atom_id res chain seq x y z
N MET A 1 12.04 31.59 9.42
CA MET A 1 11.09 30.69 8.75
C MET A 1 11.60 30.42 7.34
N TYR A 2 12.08 29.21 7.06
CA TYR A 2 12.68 28.90 5.76
C TYR A 2 11.58 28.64 4.73
N THR A 3 11.52 29.46 3.68
CA THR A 3 10.55 29.36 2.59
C THR A 3 10.51 27.96 1.95
N LEU A 4 11.67 27.31 1.80
CA LEU A 4 11.76 25.92 1.32
C LEU A 4 11.05 24.92 2.25
N HIS A 5 11.19 25.08 3.56
CA HIS A 5 10.55 24.19 4.53
C HIS A 5 9.02 24.36 4.49
N ALA A 6 8.55 25.60 4.44
CA ALA A 6 7.11 25.89 4.33
C ALA A 6 6.51 25.33 3.03
N LEU A 7 7.20 25.50 1.89
CA LEU A 7 6.77 24.96 0.61
C LEU A 7 6.75 23.42 0.61
N GLY A 8 7.81 22.80 1.14
CA GLY A 8 7.90 21.34 1.26
C GLY A 8 6.79 20.75 2.12
N PHE A 9 6.45 21.40 3.24
CA PHE A 9 5.32 21.00 4.08
C PHE A 9 4.01 21.02 3.29
N VAL A 10 3.71 22.10 2.57
CA VAL A 10 2.46 22.21 1.80
C VAL A 10 2.33 21.08 0.76
N VAL A 11 3.41 20.77 0.05
CA VAL A 11 3.42 19.69 -0.95
C VAL A 11 3.18 18.33 -0.30
N ILE A 12 3.97 17.95 0.71
CA ILE A 12 3.84 16.63 1.36
C ILE A 12 2.50 16.50 2.07
N PHE A 13 2.02 17.56 2.70
CA PHE A 13 0.74 17.56 3.41
C PHE A 13 -0.45 17.36 2.46
N ALA A 14 -0.40 17.91 1.25
CA ALA A 14 -1.40 17.61 0.22
C ALA A 14 -1.35 16.11 -0.21
N PHE A 15 -0.15 15.57 -0.44
CA PHE A 15 0.01 14.15 -0.79
C PHE A 15 -0.39 13.20 0.34
N PHE A 16 -0.28 13.63 1.60
CA PHE A 16 -0.69 12.84 2.76
C PHE A 16 -2.15 12.39 2.67
N PHE A 17 -3.07 13.27 2.25
CA PHE A 17 -4.48 12.89 2.09
C PHE A 17 -4.71 11.90 0.94
N VAL A 18 -4.00 12.06 -0.17
CA VAL A 18 -4.04 11.11 -1.29
C VAL A 18 -3.55 9.74 -0.84
N HIS A 19 -2.43 9.71 -0.11
CA HIS A 19 -1.87 8.49 0.45
C HIS A 19 -2.83 7.83 1.45
N LEU A 20 -3.43 8.62 2.35
CA LEU A 20 -4.36 8.13 3.36
C LEU A 20 -5.63 7.55 2.71
N TYR A 21 -6.16 8.20 1.68
CA TYR A 21 -7.29 7.71 0.91
C TYR A 21 -6.97 6.37 0.22
N LEU A 22 -5.85 6.30 -0.53
CA LEU A 22 -5.45 5.08 -1.23
C LEU A 22 -5.13 3.94 -0.26
N GLY A 23 -4.47 4.24 0.87
CA GLY A 23 -4.11 3.25 1.87
C GLY A 23 -5.32 2.66 2.62
N THR A 24 -6.46 3.36 2.64
CA THR A 24 -7.67 2.95 3.39
C THR A 24 -8.83 2.55 2.48
N VAL A 25 -9.43 3.52 1.79
CA VAL A 25 -10.69 3.36 1.06
C VAL A 25 -10.44 3.02 -0.40
N GLY A 26 -9.47 3.70 -1.03
CA GLY A 26 -9.18 3.53 -2.46
C GLY A 26 -8.62 2.15 -2.79
N ASN A 27 -8.02 1.46 -1.82
CA ASN A 27 -7.49 0.12 -2.01
C ASN A 27 -7.82 -0.82 -0.83
N PRO A 28 -8.99 -1.49 -0.86
CA PRO A 28 -9.49 -2.30 0.25
C PRO A 28 -8.46 -3.32 0.75
N GLY A 29 -8.31 -3.43 2.07
CA GLY A 29 -7.38 -4.38 2.69
C GLY A 29 -5.92 -3.90 2.81
N SER A 30 -5.57 -2.74 2.26
CA SER A 30 -4.19 -2.22 2.34
C SER A 30 -3.76 -1.85 3.76
N VAL A 31 -4.61 -1.16 4.54
CA VAL A 31 -4.31 -0.89 5.97
C VAL A 31 -4.16 -2.19 6.76
N GLN A 32 -5.04 -3.15 6.53
CA GLN A 32 -5.00 -4.45 7.19
C GLN A 32 -3.69 -5.18 6.86
N ALA A 33 -3.25 -5.13 5.60
CA ALA A 33 -1.97 -5.69 5.19
C ALA A 33 -0.77 -4.97 5.83
N MET A 34 -0.81 -3.64 5.94
CA MET A 34 0.26 -2.89 6.62
C MET A 34 0.35 -3.23 8.12
N LEU A 35 -0.79 -3.44 8.79
CA LEU A 35 -0.82 -3.72 10.22
C LEU A 35 -0.57 -5.19 10.56
N THR A 36 -1.05 -6.12 9.72
CA THR A 36 -1.04 -7.56 10.02
C THR A 36 -0.04 -8.36 9.19
N GLY A 37 0.44 -7.80 8.07
CA GLY A 37 1.25 -8.52 7.08
C GLY A 37 0.45 -9.41 6.13
N TYR A 38 -0.89 -9.45 6.23
CA TYR A 38 -1.74 -10.33 5.42
C TYR A 38 -2.77 -9.55 4.59
N MET A 39 -3.00 -10.03 3.37
CA MET A 39 -3.99 -9.49 2.43
C MET A 39 -4.78 -10.62 1.78
N GLU A 40 -6.03 -10.36 1.40
CA GLU A 40 -6.84 -11.31 0.66
C GLU A 40 -6.26 -11.61 -0.73
N LYS A 41 -6.18 -12.89 -1.07
CA LYS A 41 -5.60 -13.38 -2.33
C LYS A 41 -6.22 -12.75 -3.59
N PRO A 42 -7.56 -12.58 -3.72
CA PRO A 42 -8.15 -11.96 -4.91
C PRO A 42 -7.72 -10.50 -5.10
N VAL A 43 -7.67 -9.74 -4.01
CA VAL A 43 -7.27 -8.32 -3.99
C VAL A 43 -5.79 -8.18 -4.37
N LEU A 44 -4.94 -9.03 -3.79
CA LEU A 44 -3.51 -9.07 -4.09
C LEU A 44 -3.22 -9.39 -5.57
N ARG A 45 -3.96 -10.34 -6.16
CA ARG A 45 -3.87 -10.64 -7.60
C ARG A 45 -4.31 -9.48 -8.49
N MET A 46 -5.28 -8.69 -8.05
CA MET A 46 -5.79 -7.54 -8.80
C MET A 46 -4.78 -6.39 -8.78
N LEU A 47 -4.21 -6.07 -7.62
CA LEU A 47 -3.35 -4.89 -7.43
C LEU A 47 -1.89 -5.15 -7.78
N HIS A 48 -1.42 -6.36 -7.47
CA HIS A 48 -0.02 -6.75 -7.62
C HIS A 48 0.10 -8.10 -8.37
N PRO A 49 -0.45 -8.21 -9.61
CA PRO A 49 -0.48 -9.46 -10.36
C PRO A 49 0.92 -10.01 -10.65
N LYS A 50 1.89 -9.13 -10.91
CA LYS A 50 3.29 -9.51 -11.18
C LYS A 50 3.93 -10.12 -9.94
N TRP A 51 3.89 -9.40 -8.81
CA TRP A 51 4.46 -9.86 -7.54
C TRP A 51 3.81 -11.17 -7.09
N TYR A 52 2.49 -11.30 -7.23
CA TYR A 52 1.79 -12.54 -6.89
C TYR A 52 2.34 -13.74 -7.69
N LYS A 53 2.55 -13.58 -9.00
CA LYS A 53 3.09 -14.65 -9.86
C LYS A 53 4.54 -14.99 -9.49
N GLU A 54 5.35 -13.99 -9.16
CA GLU A 54 6.74 -14.19 -8.74
C GLU A 54 6.80 -14.98 -7.43
N MET A 55 6.02 -14.61 -6.42
CA MET A 55 5.96 -15.32 -5.13
C MET A 55 5.40 -16.74 -5.25
N GLU A 56 4.45 -16.96 -6.15
CA GLU A 56 3.92 -18.30 -6.44
C GLU A 56 4.95 -19.18 -7.16
N HIS A 57 5.67 -18.62 -8.14
CA HIS A 57 6.75 -19.32 -8.85
C HIS A 57 7.93 -19.67 -7.94
N GLU A 58 8.30 -18.77 -7.03
CA GLU A 58 9.39 -18.97 -6.07
C GLU A 58 9.00 -19.84 -4.86
N GLY A 59 7.70 -20.14 -4.69
CA GLY A 59 7.20 -20.92 -3.55
C GLY A 59 7.28 -20.17 -2.21
N THR A 60 7.45 -18.85 -2.23
CA THR A 60 7.60 -18.00 -1.03
C THR A 60 6.27 -17.45 -0.51
N LEU A 61 5.16 -17.70 -1.23
CA LEU A 61 3.82 -17.24 -0.84
C LEU A 61 3.31 -17.96 0.42
N VAL A 62 3.25 -17.25 1.55
CA VAL A 62 2.70 -17.77 2.81
C VAL A 62 1.19 -17.54 2.87
N ILE A 63 0.41 -18.62 3.01
CA ILE A 63 -1.05 -18.57 3.13
C ILE A 63 -1.44 -18.81 4.60
N LYS A 64 -2.07 -17.81 5.21
CA LYS A 64 -2.66 -17.94 6.55
C LYS A 64 -3.91 -18.82 6.46
N LYS A 65 -3.98 -19.86 7.31
CA LYS A 65 -5.18 -20.70 7.49
C LYS A 65 -6.27 -19.95 8.24
#